data_AF-A0A7J8G720-F1
#
_entry.id   AF-A0A7J8G720-F1
#
_cell.length_a   1.000
_cell.length_b   1.000
_cell.length_c   1.000
_cell.angle_alpha   90.00
_cell.angle_beta   90.00
_cell.angle_gamma   90.00
#
_symmetry.space_group_name_H-M   'P 1'
#
loop_
_entity.id
_entity.type
_entity.pdbx_description
1 polymer ?
#
loop_
_entity_poly.entity_id
_entity_poly.type
_entity_poly.pdbx_seq_one_letter_code
_entity_poly.pdbx_strand_id
1 'polypeptide(L)'
;MAQCRDLETHHHEKLLEISINTLEKIVKGELDEDLPEDVRALFVDKDTIVNAVGASHDIHLLKIDNREDELVTRINSWCTHLVDKIHKDEIIRNRKRVKEINQYIDHMQNELDNLDSSDIID
;
A
#
# COMPACT_ATOMS: atom_id res chain seq x y z
N MET A 1 -4.86 3.76 -9.12
CA MET A 1 -3.74 3.47 -10.04
C MET A 1 -4.10 3.48 -11.53
N ALA A 2 -5.38 3.67 -11.92
CA ALA A 2 -5.76 3.88 -13.32
C ALA A 2 -4.91 4.97 -14.01
N GLN A 3 -4.79 6.15 -13.40
CA GLN A 3 -3.95 7.22 -13.93
C GLN A 3 -2.47 6.84 -14.13
N CYS A 4 -1.90 5.98 -13.28
CA CYS A 4 -0.52 5.51 -13.45
C CYS A 4 -0.39 4.58 -14.65
N ARG A 5 -1.37 3.68 -14.84
CA ARG A 5 -1.44 2.82 -16.04
C ARG A 5 -1.64 3.66 -17.30
N ASP A 6 -2.53 4.65 -17.28
CA ASP A 6 -2.78 5.54 -18.42
C ASP A 6 -1.51 6.32 -18.81
N LEU A 7 -0.78 6.85 -17.83
CA LEU A 7 0.49 7.54 -18.06
C LEU A 7 1.57 6.59 -18.60
N GLU A 8 1.62 5.36 -18.11
CA GLU A 8 2.55 4.34 -18.61
C GLU A 8 2.19 3.91 -20.04
N THR A 9 0.92 3.74 -20.38
CA THR A 9 0.46 3.48 -21.75
C THR A 9 0.88 4.62 -22.69
N HIS A 10 0.65 5.87 -22.28
CA HIS A 10 1.07 7.04 -23.06
C HIS A 10 2.58 7.14 -23.21
N HIS A 11 3.33 6.76 -22.17
CA HIS A 11 4.78 6.69 -22.22
C HIS A 11 5.24 5.64 -23.23
N HIS A 12 4.66 4.44 -23.19
CA HIS A 12 4.94 3.36 -24.13
C HIS A 12 4.65 3.77 -25.58
N GLU A 13 3.47 4.35 -25.86
CA GLU A 13 3.09 4.80 -27.20
C GLU A 13 4.09 5.80 -27.77
N LYS A 14 4.46 6.82 -26.99
CA LYS A 14 5.44 7.83 -27.41
C LYS A 14 6.84 7.26 -27.57
N LEU A 15 7.28 6.40 -26.65
CA LEU A 15 8.59 5.78 -26.72
C LEU A 15 8.69 4.90 -27.96
N LEU A 16 7.64 4.15 -28.27
CA LEU A 16 7.56 3.31 -29.46
C LEU A 16 7.61 4.15 -30.74
N GLU A 17 6.84 5.24 -30.80
CA GLU A 17 6.88 6.18 -31.92
C GLU A 17 8.29 6.75 -32.16
N ILE A 18 8.94 7.24 -31.10
CA ILE A 18 10.31 7.77 -31.17
C ILE A 18 11.27 6.67 -31.63
N SER A 19 11.15 5.46 -31.09
CA SER A 19 12.04 4.35 -31.41
C SER A 19 11.91 3.91 -32.87
N ILE A 20 10.70 3.84 -33.40
CA ILE A 20 10.47 3.52 -34.82
C ILE A 20 11.03 4.64 -35.71
N ASN A 21 10.77 5.90 -35.38
CA ASN A 21 11.31 7.04 -36.13
C ASN A 21 12.85 7.06 -36.12
N THR A 22 13.48 6.68 -35.01
CA THR A 22 14.95 6.55 -34.91
C THR A 22 15.46 5.40 -35.78
N LEU A 23 14.81 4.23 -35.74
CA LEU A 23 15.16 3.11 -36.61
C LEU A 23 15.12 3.50 -38.09
N GLU A 24 14.07 4.20 -38.53
CA GLU A 24 13.95 4.65 -39.91
C GLU A 24 15.10 5.57 -40.35
N LYS A 25 15.53 6.48 -39.48
CA LYS A 25 16.68 7.36 -39.75
C LYS A 25 18.00 6.59 -39.82
N ILE A 26 18.19 5.61 -38.94
CA ILE A 26 19.37 4.73 -38.97
C ILE A 26 19.42 3.96 -40.29
N VAL A 27 18.30 3.37 -40.72
CA VAL A 27 18.21 2.60 -41.97
C VAL A 27 18.49 3.49 -43.20
N LYS A 28 18.08 4.77 -43.17
CA LYS A 28 18.37 5.73 -44.24
C LYS A 28 19.80 6.28 -44.20
N GLY A 29 20.59 5.95 -43.17
CA GLY A 29 21.91 6.55 -42.94
C GLY A 29 21.85 8.04 -42.63
N GLU A 30 20.69 8.53 -42.17
CA GLU A 30 20.46 9.95 -41.81
C GLU A 30 20.87 10.26 -40.36
N LEU A 31 21.32 9.24 -39.63
CA LEU A 31 21.68 9.34 -38.22
C LEU A 31 23.21 9.23 -38.10
N ASP A 32 23.86 10.36 -37.83
CA ASP A 32 25.31 10.52 -37.72
C ASP A 32 25.74 10.48 -36.24
N GLU A 33 25.50 9.35 -35.56
CA GLU A 33 25.86 9.18 -34.15
C GLU A 33 26.61 7.87 -33.89
N ASP A 34 27.71 7.99 -33.15
CA ASP A 34 28.42 6.88 -32.48
C ASP A 34 27.55 6.37 -31.31
N LEU A 35 26.48 5.64 -31.66
CA LEU A 35 25.64 4.94 -30.69
C LEU A 35 26.45 3.82 -30.02
N PRO A 36 26.36 3.67 -28.69
CA PRO A 36 26.88 2.51 -27.98
C PRO A 36 26.37 1.19 -28.61
N GLU A 37 27.22 0.15 -28.58
CA GLU A 37 26.93 -1.14 -29.23
C GLU A 37 25.61 -1.75 -28.78
N ASP A 38 25.35 -1.71 -27.48
CA ASP A 38 24.14 -2.20 -26.83
C ASP A 38 22.89 -1.45 -27.29
N VAL A 39 22.99 -0.14 -27.49
CA VAL A 39 21.88 0.67 -28.03
C VAL A 39 21.70 0.39 -29.52
N ARG A 40 22.78 0.28 -30.29
CA ARG A 40 22.71 -0.04 -31.72
C ARG A 40 22.10 -1.43 -31.96
N ALA A 41 22.37 -2.39 -31.10
CA ALA A 41 21.78 -3.73 -31.15
C ALA A 41 20.23 -3.72 -31.03
N LEU A 42 19.64 -2.69 -30.43
CA LEU A 42 18.18 -2.53 -30.38
C LEU A 42 17.59 -2.10 -31.72
N PHE A 43 18.36 -1.44 -32.58
CA PHE A 43 17.91 -0.87 -33.86
C PHE A 43 18.31 -1.73 -35.08
N VAL A 44 18.50 -3.03 -34.90
CA VAL A 44 18.83 -3.96 -36.00
C VAL A 44 17.63 -4.14 -36.94
N ASP A 45 16.43 -4.27 -36.37
CA ASP A 45 15.18 -4.43 -37.10
C ASP A 45 14.00 -3.95 -36.26
N LYS A 46 12.83 -3.84 -36.90
CA LYS A 46 11.62 -3.33 -36.28
C LYS A 46 11.10 -4.25 -35.16
N ASP A 47 11.17 -5.56 -35.35
CA ASP A 47 10.63 -6.50 -34.37
C ASP A 47 11.48 -6.46 -33.09
N THR A 48 12.80 -6.35 -33.23
CA THR A 48 13.71 -6.22 -32.08
C THR A 48 13.38 -5.01 -31.21
N ILE A 49 13.25 -3.81 -31.79
CA ILE A 49 12.96 -2.60 -31.01
C ILE A 49 11.54 -2.60 -30.43
N VAL A 50 10.54 -3.08 -31.19
CA VAL A 50 9.14 -3.19 -30.73
C VAL A 50 9.06 -4.16 -29.55
N ASN A 51 9.73 -5.31 -29.63
CA ASN A 51 9.75 -6.29 -28.55
C ASN A 51 10.48 -5.75 -27.31
N ALA A 52 11.59 -5.03 -27.48
CA ALA A 52 12.32 -4.44 -26.35
C ALA A 52 11.49 -3.37 -25.63
N VAL A 53 10.85 -2.47 -26.37
CA VAL A 53 9.97 -1.42 -25.82
C VAL A 53 8.71 -2.04 -25.19
N GLY A 54 8.15 -3.09 -25.80
CA GLY A 54 7.05 -3.86 -25.24
C GLY A 54 7.40 -4.54 -23.92
N ALA A 55 8.55 -5.22 -23.85
CA ALA A 55 9.04 -5.83 -22.61
C ALA A 55 9.27 -4.79 -21.51
N SER A 56 9.77 -3.60 -21.85
CA SER A 56 9.92 -2.50 -20.89
C SER A 56 8.56 -2.06 -20.33
N HIS A 57 7.55 -1.95 -21.19
CA HIS A 57 6.19 -1.60 -20.80
C HIS A 57 5.57 -2.64 -19.87
N ASP A 58 5.69 -3.92 -20.18
CA ASP A 58 5.21 -5.02 -19.33
C ASP A 58 5.87 -4.97 -17.94
N ILE A 59 7.17 -4.70 -17.87
CA ILE A 59 7.91 -4.55 -16.61
C ILE A 59 7.40 -3.35 -15.81
N HIS A 60 7.11 -2.22 -16.46
CA HIS A 60 6.58 -1.04 -15.80
C HIS A 60 5.17 -1.28 -15.24
N LEU A 61 4.28 -1.90 -16.03
CA LEU A 61 2.94 -2.29 -15.57
C LEU A 61 3.02 -3.24 -14.37
N LEU A 62 3.90 -4.26 -14.43
CA LEU A 62 4.10 -5.18 -13.32
C LEU A 62 4.55 -4.44 -12.04
N LYS A 63 5.43 -3.43 -12.15
CA LYS A 63 5.82 -2.61 -10.99
C LYS A 63 4.65 -1.81 -10.43
N ILE A 64 3.79 -1.26 -11.30
CA ILE A 64 2.59 -0.53 -10.90
C ILE A 64 1.62 -1.46 -10.17
N ASP A 65 1.36 -2.65 -10.73
CA ASP A 65 0.43 -3.64 -10.17
C ASP A 65 0.91 -4.15 -8.82
N ASN A 66 2.19 -4.52 -8.71
CA ASN A 66 2.77 -4.95 -7.43
C ASN A 66 2.66 -3.86 -6.35
N ARG A 67 2.83 -2.59 -6.74
CA ARG A 67 2.66 -1.47 -5.83
C ARG A 67 1.19 -1.27 -5.44
N GLU A 68 0.26 -1.53 -6.36
CA GLU A 68 -1.18 -1.52 -6.06
C GLU A 68 -1.53 -2.52 -4.98
N ASP A 69 -1.12 -3.76 -5.20
CA ASP A 69 -1.40 -4.86 -4.30
C ASP A 69 -0.78 -4.63 -2.92
N GLU A 70 0.45 -4.12 -2.87
CA GLU A 70 1.10 -3.77 -1.59
C GLU A 70 0.29 -2.71 -0.82
N LEU A 71 -0.12 -1.62 -1.48
CA LEU A 71 -0.86 -0.54 -0.83
C LEU A 71 -2.23 -1.01 -0.35
N VAL A 72 -2.97 -1.73 -1.20
CA VAL A 72 -4.31 -2.26 -0.89
C VAL A 72 -4.24 -3.27 0.26
N THR A 73 -3.27 -4.18 0.23
CA THR A 73 -3.08 -5.17 1.29
C THR A 73 -2.74 -4.48 2.62
N ARG A 74 -1.82 -3.52 2.60
CA ARG A 74 -1.39 -2.80 3.80
C ARG A 74 -2.51 -1.99 4.42
N ILE A 75 -3.29 -1.26 3.62
CA ILE A 75 -4.37 -0.42 4.16
C ILE A 75 -5.51 -1.26 4.75
N ASN A 76 -5.86 -2.37 4.10
CA ASN A 76 -6.87 -3.30 4.61
C ASN A 76 -6.41 -3.95 5.91
N SER A 77 -5.17 -4.45 5.95
CA SER A 77 -4.58 -5.02 7.16
C SER A 77 -4.55 -4.00 8.31
N TRP A 78 -4.12 -2.77 8.04
CA TRP A 78 -4.11 -1.71 9.03
C TRP A 78 -5.50 -1.39 9.57
N CYS A 79 -6.51 -1.30 8.69
CA CYS A 79 -7.90 -1.06 9.08
C CYS A 79 -8.44 -2.18 9.99
N THR A 80 -8.25 -3.45 9.61
CA THR A 80 -8.64 -4.60 10.42
C THR A 80 -7.99 -4.55 11.81
N HIS A 81 -6.67 -4.33 11.87
CA HIS A 81 -5.95 -4.24 13.14
C HIS A 81 -6.43 -3.07 14.01
N LEU A 82 -6.74 -1.92 13.40
CA LEU A 82 -7.23 -0.75 14.12
C LEU A 82 -8.60 -1.03 14.75
N VAL A 83 -9.53 -1.61 13.99
CA VAL A 83 -10.88 -1.96 14.47
C VAL A 83 -10.79 -3.00 15.60
N ASP A 84 -9.97 -4.04 15.41
CA ASP A 84 -9.76 -5.07 16.44
C ASP A 84 -9.18 -4.48 17.72
N LYS A 85 -8.24 -3.54 17.60
CA LYS A 85 -7.66 -2.85 18.74
C LYS A 85 -8.72 -2.03 19.46
N ILE A 86 -9.51 -1.22 18.75
CA ILE A 86 -10.59 -0.41 19.34
C ILE A 86 -11.58 -1.30 20.10
N HIS A 87 -12.01 -2.42 19.52
CA HIS A 87 -12.91 -3.35 20.20
C HIS A 87 -12.30 -3.94 21.48
N LYS A 88 -11.04 -4.38 21.43
CA LYS A 88 -10.34 -4.92 22.60
C LYS A 88 -10.19 -3.87 23.70
N ASP A 89 -9.76 -2.67 23.34
CA ASP A 89 -9.55 -1.55 24.26
C ASP A 89 -10.88 -1.15 24.92
N GLU A 90 -11.99 -1.13 24.16
CA GLU A 90 -13.33 -0.84 24.68
C GLU A 90 -13.81 -1.91 25.67
N ILE A 91 -13.63 -3.19 25.34
CA ILE A 91 -13.99 -4.29 26.23
C ILE A 91 -13.20 -4.19 27.55
N ILE A 92 -11.90 -3.92 27.47
CA ILE A 92 -11.04 -3.78 28.66
C ILE A 92 -11.48 -2.57 29.49
N ARG A 93 -11.73 -1.42 28.85
CA ARG A 93 -12.20 -0.20 29.51
C ARG A 93 -13.52 -0.44 30.25
N ASN A 94 -14.50 -1.06 29.58
CA ASN A 94 -15.80 -1.37 30.16
C ASN A 94 -15.67 -2.34 31.35
N ARG A 95 -14.91 -3.42 31.19
CA ARG A 95 -14.65 -4.38 32.29
C ARG A 95 -13.98 -3.73 33.49
N LYS A 96 -13.01 -2.85 33.25
CA LYS A 96 -12.36 -2.09 34.33
C LYS A 96 -13.38 -1.21 35.05
N ARG A 97 -14.25 -0.52 34.31
CA ARG A 97 -15.27 0.35 34.90
C ARG A 97 -16.30 -0.44 35.73
N VAL A 98 -16.75 -1.59 35.23
CA VAL A 98 -17.64 -2.49 35.99
C VAL A 98 -16.98 -2.97 37.28
N LYS A 99 -15.69 -3.35 37.21
CA LYS A 99 -14.93 -3.76 38.39
C LYS A 99 -14.83 -2.64 39.43
N GLU A 100 -14.53 -1.40 39.00
CA GLU A 100 -14.49 -0.23 39.88
C GLU A 100 -15.82 0.02 40.58
N ILE A 101 -16.93 -0.10 39.85
CA ILE A 101 -18.28 0.07 40.42
C ILE A 101 -18.55 -1.00 41.48
N ASN A 102 -18.27 -2.27 41.19
CA ASN A 102 -18.48 -3.35 42.17
C ASN A 102 -17.61 -3.16 43.42
N GLN A 103 -16.33 -2.82 43.25
CA GLN A 103 -15.42 -2.56 44.37
C GLN A 103 -15.91 -1.40 45.25
N TYR A 104 -16.48 -0.36 44.65
CA TYR A 104 -17.06 0.76 45.39
C TYR A 104 -18.30 0.34 46.18
N ILE A 105 -19.18 -0.47 45.57
CA ILE A 105 -20.37 -1.02 46.25
C ILE A 105 -19.93 -1.87 47.45
N ASP A 106 -19.00 -2.80 47.24
CA ASP A 106 -18.47 -3.67 48.30
C ASP A 106 -17.87 -2.83 49.44
N HIS A 107 -17.10 -1.80 49.10
CA HIS A 107 -16.53 -0.89 50.11
C HIS A 107 -17.62 -0.17 50.90
N MET A 108 -18.62 0.41 50.23
CA MET A 108 -19.72 1.11 50.90
C MET A 108 -20.56 0.19 51.79
N GLN A 109 -20.79 -1.06 51.37
CA GLN A 109 -21.49 -2.06 52.19
C GLN A 109 -20.70 -2.39 53.45
N ASN A 110 -19.39 -2.63 53.33
CA ASN A 110 -18.53 -2.88 54.49
C ASN A 110 -18.52 -1.69 55.47
N GLU A 111 -18.48 -0.46 54.98
CA GLU A 111 -18.54 0.74 55.83
C GLU A 111 -19.88 0.82 56.59
N LEU A 112 -21.00 0.46 55.95
CA LEU A 112 -22.31 0.44 56.59
C LEU A 112 -22.41 -0.66 57.67
N ASP A 113 -21.97 -1.88 57.34
CA ASP A 113 -21.96 -3.01 58.28
C ASP A 113 -21.10 -2.71 59.53
N ASN A 114 -20.00 -1.98 59.36
CA ASN A 114 -19.13 -1.54 60.45
C ASN A 114 -19.80 -0.50 61.35
N LEU A 115 -20.62 0.39 60.81
CA LEU A 115 -21.39 1.38 61.59
C LEU A 115 -22.49 0.70 62.42
N ASP A 116 -23.28 -0.18 61.80
CA ASP A 116 -24.33 -0.95 62.49
C ASP A 116 -23.75 -1.83 63.61
N SER A 117 -22.53 -2.34 63.43
CA SER A 117 -21.82 -3.12 64.47
C SER A 117 -21.31 -2.26 65.63
N SER A 118 -21.01 -0.98 65.40
CA SER A 118 -20.55 -0.04 66.44
C SER A 118 -21.69 0.38 67.36
N ASP A 119 -22.91 0.53 66.83
CA ASP A 119 -24.11 0.92 67.59
C ASP A 119 -24.68 -0.20 68.48
N ILE A 120 -24.18 -1.44 68.35
CA ILE A 120 -24.59 -2.60 69.17
C ILE A 120 -23.70 -2.77 70.42
N ILE A 121 -22.55 -2.09 70.48
CA ILE A 121 -21.54 -2.26 71.54
C ILE A 121 -21.58 -1.13 72.59
N ASP A 122 -22.33 -0.05 72.36
CA ASP A 122 -22.70 0.98 73.37
C ASP A 122 -24.09 0.71 73.98
#